data_AF-A0A2N8NPI1-F1
#
_entry.id   AF-A0A2N8NPI1-F1
#
_cell.length_a   1.000
_cell.length_b   1.000
_cell.length_c   1.000
_cell.angle_alpha   90.00
_cell.angle_beta   90.00
_cell.angle_gamma   90.00
#
_symmetry.space_group_name_H-M   'P 1'
#
loop_
_entity.id
_entity.type
_entity.pdbx_description
1 polymer ?
#
loop_
_entity_poly.entity_id
_entity_poly.type
_entity_poly.pdbx_seq_one_letter_code
_entity_poly.pdbx_strand_id
1 'polypeptide(L)'
;MLSSSGDASPAPRPSGRAATLSRPVSWFLLAFGVWSWFIWITFAKNLWKDGSGLAFDDAGDPTAYFWVHLALAVTSFLLGTAVGLIGLRGVRALRRTS
;
A
#
# COMPACT_ATOMS: atom_id res chain seq x y z
N MET A 1 66.96 5.63 2.59
CA MET A 1 65.97 4.75 3.25
C MET A 1 64.59 5.36 3.03
N LEU A 2 63.83 4.85 2.05
CA LEU A 2 62.43 5.22 1.82
C LEU A 2 61.58 4.45 2.83
N SER A 3 60.97 5.13 3.80
CA SER A 3 59.92 4.53 4.63
C SER A 3 58.61 4.76 3.90
N SER A 4 58.09 3.69 3.29
CA SER A 4 56.78 3.63 2.66
C SER A 4 55.71 3.83 3.74
N SER A 5 55.11 5.02 3.75
CA SER A 5 53.91 5.31 4.52
C SER A 5 52.78 4.47 3.93
N GLY A 6 52.33 3.46 4.67
CA GLY A 6 51.18 2.64 4.31
C GLY A 6 49.92 3.51 4.29
N ASP A 7 49.42 3.79 3.09
CA ASP A 7 48.11 4.39 2.90
C ASP A 7 47.03 3.41 3.38
N ALA A 8 46.51 3.67 4.57
CA ALA A 8 45.31 3.01 5.06
C ALA A 8 44.15 3.34 4.12
N SER A 9 43.76 2.38 3.27
CA SER A 9 42.57 2.50 2.43
C SER A 9 41.35 2.70 3.33
N PRO A 10 40.59 3.79 3.19
CA PRO A 10 39.42 4.01 4.04
C PRO A 10 38.39 2.92 3.75
N ALA A 11 37.90 2.29 4.82
CA ALA A 11 36.89 1.24 4.72
C ALA A 11 35.67 1.73 3.89
N PRO A 12 35.11 0.89 3.00
CA PRO A 12 33.93 1.27 2.23
C PRO A 12 32.79 1.58 3.20
N ARG A 13 32.31 2.82 3.18
CA ARG A 13 31.12 3.22 3.93
C ARG A 13 29.94 2.36 3.44
N PRO A 14 29.12 1.79 4.34
CA PRO A 14 27.88 1.17 3.92
C PRO A 14 27.03 2.25 3.24
N SER A 15 26.96 2.22 1.91
CA SER A 15 25.99 2.97 1.15
C SER A 15 24.66 2.27 1.33
N GLY A 16 24.12 2.36 2.56
CA GLY A 16 22.71 2.17 2.81
C GLY A 16 21.98 3.27 2.06
N ARG A 17 21.79 3.08 0.74
CA ARG A 17 20.81 3.86 -0.01
C ARG A 17 19.50 3.63 0.74
N ALA A 18 19.07 4.65 1.47
CA ALA A 18 17.68 4.74 1.87
C ALA A 18 16.86 4.41 0.62
N ALA A 19 16.04 3.36 0.66
CA ALA A 19 15.36 2.87 -0.52
C ALA A 19 14.40 3.94 -1.03
N THR A 20 14.81 4.69 -2.05
CA THR A 20 13.97 5.68 -2.73
C THR A 20 13.15 4.96 -3.79
N LEU A 21 11.82 4.95 -3.63
CA LEU A 21 10.91 4.44 -4.66
C LEU A 21 11.08 5.22 -5.97
N SER A 22 11.13 4.50 -7.09
CA SER A 22 11.23 5.15 -8.40
C SER A 22 9.96 5.94 -8.74
N ARG A 23 10.06 6.89 -9.67
CA ARG A 23 8.92 7.70 -10.15
C ARG A 23 7.74 6.83 -10.63
N PRO A 24 7.95 5.85 -11.53
CA PRO A 24 6.84 5.03 -12.01
C PRO A 24 6.20 4.21 -10.90
N VAL A 25 7.00 3.63 -10.00
CA VAL A 25 6.47 2.81 -8.90
C VAL A 25 5.65 3.64 -7.92
N SER A 26 6.10 4.86 -7.58
CA SER A 26 5.35 5.74 -6.67
C SER A 26 3.96 6.08 -7.23
N TRP A 27 3.87 6.37 -8.53
CA TRP A 27 2.61 6.60 -9.22
C TRP A 27 1.75 5.35 -9.30
N PHE A 28 2.36 4.19 -9.60
CA PHE A 28 1.66 2.91 -9.62
C PHE A 28 1.02 2.61 -8.27
N LEU A 29 1.76 2.74 -7.16
CA LEU A 29 1.24 2.49 -5.81
C LEU A 29 0.11 3.44 -5.45
N LEU A 30 0.23 4.72 -5.83
CA LEU A 30 -0.83 5.71 -5.61
C LEU A 30 -2.09 5.36 -6.40
N ALA A 31 -1.95 5.08 -7.70
CA ALA A 31 -3.07 4.70 -8.56
C ALA A 31 -3.72 3.39 -8.09
N PHE A 32 -2.91 2.40 -7.69
CA PHE A 32 -3.37 1.13 -7.17
C PHE A 32 -4.16 1.31 -5.87
N GLY A 33 -3.70 2.14 -4.94
CA GLY A 33 -4.43 2.45 -3.71
C GLY A 33 -5.79 3.11 -3.99
N VAL A 34 -5.83 4.07 -4.91
CA VAL A 34 -7.07 4.74 -5.32
C VAL A 34 -8.03 3.77 -6.01
N TRP A 35 -7.54 2.94 -6.93
CA TRP A 35 -8.34 1.90 -7.58
C TRP A 35 -8.89 0.89 -6.58
N SER A 36 -8.07 0.49 -5.60
CA SER A 36 -8.46 -0.41 -4.52
C SER A 36 -9.65 0.16 -3.72
N TRP A 37 -9.68 1.48 -3.45
CA TRP A 37 -10.84 2.11 -2.82
C TRP A 37 -12.12 1.91 -3.63
N PHE A 38 -12.07 2.11 -4.95
CA PHE A 38 -13.24 1.93 -5.80
C PHE A 38 -13.78 0.50 -5.73
N ILE A 39 -12.90 -0.51 -5.74
CA ILE A 39 -13.29 -1.92 -5.61
C ILE A 39 -13.97 -2.17 -4.26
N TRP A 40 -13.31 -1.83 -3.16
CA TRP A 40 -13.81 -2.18 -1.82
C TRP A 40 -15.04 -1.38 -1.41
N ILE A 41 -15.16 -0.11 -1.79
CA ILE A 41 -16.36 0.69 -1.55
C ILE A 41 -17.54 0.12 -2.35
N THR A 42 -17.32 -0.21 -3.63
CA THR A 42 -18.38 -0.79 -4.47
C THR A 42 -18.81 -2.15 -3.95
N PHE A 43 -17.85 -2.99 -3.54
CA PHE A 43 -18.13 -4.28 -2.94
C PHE A 43 -18.91 -4.15 -1.63
N ALA A 44 -18.51 -3.27 -0.72
CA ALA A 44 -19.24 -3.04 0.54
C ALA A 44 -20.67 -2.53 0.30
N LYS A 45 -20.88 -1.64 -0.69
CA LYS A 45 -22.22 -1.20 -1.10
C LYS A 45 -23.05 -2.36 -1.63
N ASN A 46 -22.47 -3.25 -2.42
CA ASN A 46 -23.17 -4.43 -2.95
C ASN A 46 -23.45 -5.46 -1.86
N LEU A 47 -22.53 -5.66 -0.91
CA LEU A 47 -22.73 -6.52 0.25
C LEU A 47 -23.91 -6.02 1.10
N TRP A 48 -23.98 -4.71 1.35
CA TRP A 48 -25.09 -4.11 2.11
C TRP A 48 -26.43 -4.16 1.38
N LYS A 49 -26.41 -4.13 0.04
CA LYS A 49 -27.60 -4.30 -0.81
C LYS A 49 -27.97 -5.76 -1.05
N ASP A 50 -27.26 -6.68 -0.41
CA ASP A 50 -27.41 -8.12 -0.61
C ASP A 50 -27.31 -8.55 -2.07
N GLY A 51 -26.33 -8.02 -2.81
CA GLY A 51 -26.16 -8.31 -4.24
C GLY A 51 -25.91 -9.80 -4.56
N SER A 52 -25.53 -10.61 -3.56
CA SER A 52 -25.35 -12.06 -3.69
C SER A 52 -26.56 -12.88 -3.18
N GLY A 53 -27.49 -12.29 -2.43
CA GLY A 53 -28.58 -13.01 -1.75
C GLY A 53 -28.12 -13.85 -0.56
N LEU A 54 -26.94 -13.56 0.01
CA LEU A 54 -26.32 -14.33 1.11
C LEU A 54 -26.02 -13.47 2.34
N ALA A 55 -26.11 -12.14 2.24
CA ALA A 55 -25.68 -11.24 3.28
C ALA A 55 -26.70 -11.16 4.43
N PHE A 56 -27.98 -11.35 4.14
CA PHE A 56 -29.05 -11.37 5.12
C PHE A 56 -29.89 -12.63 4.97
N ASP A 57 -30.45 -13.12 6.07
CA ASP A 57 -31.41 -14.23 6.06
C ASP A 57 -32.85 -13.73 5.87
N ASP A 58 -33.82 -14.66 5.88
CA ASP A 58 -35.24 -14.36 5.68
C ASP A 58 -35.82 -13.44 6.78
N ALA A 59 -35.19 -13.38 7.97
CA ALA A 59 -35.56 -12.48 9.05
C ALA A 59 -34.90 -11.08 8.91
N GLY A 60 -33.95 -10.94 7.98
CA GLY A 60 -33.18 -9.72 7.76
C GLY A 60 -31.93 -9.63 8.64
N ASP A 61 -31.55 -10.70 9.34
CA ASP A 61 -30.37 -10.71 10.21
C ASP A 61 -29.08 -10.93 9.38
N PRO A 62 -27.98 -10.24 9.71
CA PRO A 62 -26.72 -10.38 8.98
C PRO A 62 -26.10 -11.76 9.22
N THR A 63 -25.79 -12.46 8.13
CA THR A 63 -25.22 -13.81 8.18
C THR A 63 -23.72 -13.82 8.47
N ALA A 64 -23.14 -15.00 8.71
CA ALA A 64 -21.69 -15.15 8.79
C ALA A 64 -20.97 -14.72 7.50
N TYR A 65 -21.61 -14.95 6.33
CA TYR A 65 -21.08 -14.50 5.04
C TYR A 65 -20.90 -12.98 5.03
N PHE A 66 -21.89 -12.23 5.52
CA PHE A 66 -21.81 -10.78 5.63
C PHE A 66 -20.62 -10.34 6.49
N TRP A 67 -20.47 -10.90 7.70
CA TRP A 67 -19.41 -10.49 8.63
C TRP A 67 -18.01 -10.81 8.10
N VAL A 68 -17.80 -11.98 7.51
CA VAL A 68 -16.51 -12.36 6.93
C VAL A 68 -16.14 -11.41 5.79
N HIS A 69 -17.08 -11.17 4.87
CA HIS A 69 -16.80 -10.31 3.72
C HIS A 69 -16.67 -8.84 4.10
N LEU A 70 -17.42 -8.36 5.08
CA LEU A 70 -17.27 -7.00 5.59
C LEU A 70 -15.89 -6.81 6.24
N ALA A 71 -15.44 -7.76 7.07
CA ALA A 71 -14.12 -7.72 7.69
C ALA A 71 -13.00 -7.75 6.64
N LEU A 72 -13.12 -8.61 5.62
CA LEU A 72 -12.19 -8.66 4.48
C LEU A 72 -12.17 -7.35 3.69
N ALA A 73 -13.34 -6.76 3.41
CA ALA A 73 -13.46 -5.51 2.68
C ALA A 73 -12.83 -4.34 3.46
N VAL A 74 -13.11 -4.22 4.76
CA VAL A 74 -12.52 -3.17 5.62
C VAL A 74 -11.02 -3.34 5.72
N THR A 75 -10.52 -4.55 6.00
CA THR A 75 -9.08 -4.82 6.11
C THR A 75 -8.37 -4.49 4.81
N SER A 76 -8.93 -4.93 3.68
CA SER A 76 -8.33 -4.70 2.37
C SER A 76 -8.40 -3.23 1.95
N PHE A 77 -9.45 -2.50 2.32
CA PHE A 77 -9.54 -1.05 2.14
C PHE A 77 -8.44 -0.31 2.90
N LEU A 78 -8.16 -0.71 4.16
CA LEU A 78 -7.08 -0.14 4.96
C LEU A 78 -5.70 -0.44 4.34
N LEU A 79 -5.49 -1.67 3.86
CA LEU A 79 -4.26 -2.04 3.15
C LEU A 79 -4.08 -1.22 1.87
N GLY A 80 -5.13 -1.08 1.05
CA GLY A 80 -5.11 -0.21 -0.14
C GLY A 80 -4.81 1.25 0.20
N THR A 81 -5.36 1.75 1.32
CA THR A 81 -5.06 3.10 1.85
C THR A 81 -3.59 3.23 2.21
N ALA A 82 -3.02 2.29 2.95
CA ALA A 82 -1.62 2.30 3.34
C ALA A 82 -0.69 2.30 2.10
N VAL A 83 -1.00 1.46 1.10
CA VAL A 83 -0.28 1.42 -0.18
C VAL A 83 -0.37 2.77 -0.92
N GLY A 84 -1.57 3.36 -1.00
CA GLY A 84 -1.78 4.66 -1.61
C GLY A 84 -0.99 5.78 -0.91
N LEU A 85 -0.93 5.75 0.43
CA LEU A 85 -0.12 6.69 1.21
C LEU A 85 1.38 6.52 0.96
N ILE A 86 1.89 5.30 0.82
CA ILE A 86 3.28 5.05 0.44
C ILE A 86 3.57 5.63 -0.95
N GLY A 87 2.70 5.38 -1.93
CA GLY A 87 2.81 5.96 -3.27
C GLY A 87 2.80 7.48 -3.24
N LEU A 88 1.88 8.09 -2.49
CA LEU A 88 1.77 9.53 -2.32
C LEU A 88 3.02 10.16 -1.69
N ARG A 89 3.60 9.50 -0.68
CA ARG A 89 4.88 9.94 -0.08
C ARG A 89 6.01 9.87 -1.09
N GLY A 90 6.07 8.82 -1.90
CA GLY A 90 7.02 8.69 -3.01
C GLY A 90 6.89 9.84 -4.01
N VAL A 91 5.69 10.09 -4.53
CA VAL A 91 5.42 11.20 -5.48
C VAL A 91 5.80 12.56 -4.88
N ARG A 92 5.49 12.82 -3.61
CA ARG A 92 5.85 14.08 -2.93
C ARG A 92 7.36 14.23 -2.69
N ALA A 93 8.09 13.15 -2.48
CA ALA A 93 9.55 13.19 -2.38
C ALA A 93 10.18 13.55 -3.73
N LEU A 94 9.68 12.96 -4.81
CA LEU A 94 10.15 13.21 -6.18
C LEU A 94 9.94 14.64 -6.64
N ARG A 95 8.83 15.28 -6.25
CA ARG A 95 8.57 16.70 -6.53
C ARG A 95 9.51 17.66 -5.80
N ARG A 96 10.23 17.21 -4.78
CA ARG A 96 11.20 18.04 -4.03
C ARG A 96 12.62 17.97 -4.60
N THR A 97 12.92 16.98 -5.44
CA THR A 97 14.26 16.75 -6.01
C THR A 97 14.33 17.14 -7.51
N SER A 98 13.24 17.63 -8.08
CA SER A 98 13.14 18.04 -9.49
C SER A 98 12.84 19.51 -9.58
#